data_AF-A0A497L9H3-F1
#
_entry.id   AF-A0A497L9H3-F1
#
_cell.length_a   1.000
_cell.length_b   1.000
_cell.length_c   1.000
_cell.angle_alpha   90.00
_cell.angle_beta   90.00
_cell.angle_gamma   90.00
#
_symmetry.space_group_name_H-M   'P 1'
#
loop_
_entity.id
_entity.type
_entity.pdbx_description
1 polymer ?
#
loop_
_entity_poly.entity_id
_entity_poly.type
_entity_poly.pdbx_seq_one_letter_code
_entity_poly.pdbx_strand_id
1 'polypeptide(L)' 'MVTVLPSGREVEIEKSIDFMTVSWFEKDIPHQIVLSATLTEEEIDKELDKYLYGYDDPESGEHVPGYFDTYGG' A
#
# COMPACT_ATOMS: atom_id res chain seq x y z
N MET A 1 -5.57 -4.41 14.60
CA MET A 1 -7.00 -4.08 14.41
C MET A 1 -7.24 -4.05 12.92
N VAL A 2 -8.25 -4.78 12.45
CA VAL A 2 -8.57 -4.82 11.02
C VAL A 2 -9.43 -3.61 10.65
N THR A 3 -9.01 -2.90 9.62
CA THR A 3 -9.65 -1.75 9.00
C THR A 3 -10.00 -2.11 7.56
N VAL A 4 -11.19 -1.73 7.10
CA VAL A 4 -11.60 -1.90 5.70
C VAL A 4 -11.39 -0.58 4.98
N LEU A 5 -10.49 -0.57 4.00
CA LEU A 5 -10.20 0.62 3.20
C LEU A 5 -11.34 0.90 2.20
N PRO A 6 -11.40 2.11 1.61
CA PRO A 6 -12.40 2.48 0.61
C PRO A 6 -12.44 1.55 -0.62
N SER A 7 -11.30 0.95 -1.00
CA SER A 7 -11.23 -0.09 -2.04
C SER A 7 -11.94 -1.41 -1.66
N GLY A 8 -12.32 -1.59 -0.39
CA GLY A 8 -12.80 -2.84 0.17
C GLY A 8 -11.69 -3.75 0.69
N ARG A 9 -10.43 -3.33 0.63
CA ARG A 9 -9.28 -4.10 1.13
C ARG A 9 -9.28 -4.15 2.66
N GLU A 10 -9.16 -5.35 3.21
CA GLU A 10 -9.00 -5.57 4.65
C GLU A 10 -7.52 -5.48 5.01
N VAL A 11 -7.18 -4.53 5.90
CA VAL A 11 -5.80 -4.27 6.32
C VAL A 11 -5.70 -4.22 7.83
N GLU A 12 -4.59 -4.68 8.38
CA GLU A 12 -4.22 -4.45 9.77
C GLU A 12 -3.31 -3.23 9.88
N ILE A 13 -3.71 -2.26 10.70
CA ILE A 13 -2.94 -1.03 10.92
C ILE A 13 -2.41 -0.99 12.36
N GLU A 14 -1.08 -0.95 12.49
CA GLU A 14 -0.38 -0.72 13.75
C GLU A 14 0.22 0.69 13.75
N LYS A 15 -0.40 1.62 14.49
CA LYS A 15 0.04 3.01 14.56
C LYS A 15 1.07 3.24 15.68
N SER A 16 2.17 3.88 15.34
CA SER A 16 3.16 4.50 16.23
C SER A 16 3.05 6.04 16.17
N ILE A 17 3.93 6.76 16.87
CA ILE A 17 3.88 8.23 16.96
C ILE A 17 4.07 8.90 15.59
N ASP A 18 5.07 8.46 14.83
CA ASP A 18 5.43 9.08 13.55
C ASP A 18 5.04 8.24 12.32
N PHE A 19 4.89 6.94 12.51
CA PHE A 19 4.66 5.97 11.43
C PHE A 19 3.56 4.98 11.78
N MET A 20 2.99 4.35 10.77
CA MET A 20 2.12 3.20 10.91
C MET A 20 2.58 2.07 10.01
N THR A 21 2.43 0.85 10.51
CA THR A 21 2.63 -0.36 9.72
C THR A 21 1.28 -0.81 9.21
N VAL A 22 1.17 -1.01 7.90
CA VAL A 22 -0.04 -1.52 7.25
C VAL A 22 0.29 -2.90 6.69
N SER A 23 -0.43 -3.90 7.16
CA SER A 23 -0.26 -5.32 6.81
C SER A 23 -1.54 -5.84 6.19
N TRP A 24 -1.47 -6.56 5.07
CA TRP A 24 -2.65 -7.10 4.40
C TRP A 24 -2.32 -8.35 3.60
N PHE A 25 -3.36 -9.02 3.09
CA PHE A 25 -3.21 -10.11 2.14
C PHE A 25 -3.77 -9.69 0.79
N GLU A 26 -3.03 -9.97 -0.28
CA GLU A 26 -3.49 -9.80 -1.66
C GLU A 26 -3.20 -11.10 -2.41
N LYS A 27 -4.22 -11.74 -2.98
CA LYS A 27 -4.10 -13.06 -3.64
C LYS A 27 -3.38 -14.13 -2.77
N ASP A 28 -3.75 -14.23 -1.49
CA ASP A 28 -3.13 -15.14 -0.50
C ASP A 28 -1.64 -14.84 -0.20
N ILE A 29 -1.10 -13.72 -0.69
CA ILE A 29 0.28 -13.28 -0.42
C ILE A 29 0.25 -12.24 0.69
N PRO A 30 1.01 -12.43 1.79
CA PRO A 30 1.12 -11.43 2.84
C PRO A 30 1.99 -10.26 2.39
N HIS A 31 1.49 -9.04 2.60
CA HIS A 31 2.18 -7.79 2.34
C HIS A 31 2.23 -6.92 3.59
N GLN A 32 3.29 -6.12 3.68
CA GLN A 32 3.48 -5.17 4.77
C GLN A 32 4.27 -3.97 4.27
N ILE A 33 3.79 -2.77 4.57
CA ILE A 33 4.52 -1.52 4.30
C ILE A 33 4.47 -0.59 5.52
N VAL A 34 5.43 0.34 5.60
CA VAL A 34 5.47 1.38 6.63
C VAL A 34 5.14 2.71 5.99
N LEU A 35 4.12 3.39 6.51
CA LEU A 35 3.61 4.67 6.03
C LEU A 35 3.66 5.74 7.14
N SER A 36 3.53 7.02 6.77
CA SER A 36 3.39 8.09 7.77
C SER A 36 2.11 7.90 8.58
N ALA A 37 2.17 8.08 9.90
CA ALA A 37 0.99 7.98 10.78
C ALA A 37 -0.10 9.03 10.47
N THR A 38 0.24 10.08 9.72
CA THR A 38 -0.65 11.18 9.34
C THR A 38 -1.52 10.90 8.12
N LEU A 39 -1.27 9.82 7.38
CA LEU A 39 -2.03 9.53 6.15
C LEU A 39 -3.49 9.15 6.48
N THR A 40 -4.39 9.62 5.62
CA THR A 40 -5.79 9.23 5.60
C THR A 40 -5.97 7.84 5.00
N GLU A 41 -7.14 7.21 5.21
CA GLU A 41 -7.43 5.88 4.63
C GLU A 41 -7.40 5.89 3.10
N GLU A 42 -7.82 6.99 2.46
CA GLU A 42 -7.72 7.17 1.00
C GLU A 42 -6.26 7.28 0.52
N GLU A 43 -5.39 7.92 1.30
CA GLU A 43 -3.97 7.99 0.97
C GLU A 43 -3.27 6.66 1.19
N ILE A 44 -3.58 5.96 2.28
CA ILE A 44 -3.09 4.60 2.51
C ILE A 44 -3.45 3.73 1.32
N ASP A 45 -4.72 3.72 0.90
CA ASP A 45 -5.20 2.90 -0.20
C ASP A 45 -4.43 3.17 -1.50
N LYS A 46 -4.20 4.45 -1.83
CA LYS A 46 -3.35 4.85 -2.97
C LYS A 46 -1.92 4.33 -2.85
N GLU A 47 -1.31 4.46 -1.67
CA GLU A 47 0.05 3.95 -1.46
C GLU A 47 0.13 2.42 -1.56
N LEU A 48 -0.92 1.70 -1.14
CA LEU A 48 -1.00 0.25 -1.33
C LEU A 48 -1.11 -0.12 -2.81
N ASP A 49 -1.91 0.59 -3.60
CA ASP A 49 -2.01 0.37 -5.04
C ASP A 49 -0.69 0.63 -5.75
N LYS A 50 -0.01 1.74 -5.42
CA LYS A 50 1.34 2.03 -5.94
C LYS A 50 2.33 0.91 -5.59
N TYR A 51 2.26 0.40 -4.37
CA TYR A 51 3.13 -0.70 -3.95
C TYR A 51 2.84 -1.98 -4.74
N LEU A 52 1.58 -2.31 -5.01
CA LEU A 52 1.20 -3.55 -5.70
C LEU A 52 1.38 -3.50 -7.21
N TYR A 53 0.94 -2.42 -7.86
CA TYR A 53 0.82 -2.28 -9.31
C TYR A 53 1.75 -1.24 -9.92
N GLY A 54 2.55 -0.57 -9.09
CA GLY A 54 3.43 0.50 -9.54
C GLY A 54 2.69 1.80 -9.81
N TYR A 55 3.43 2.78 -10.30
CA TYR A 55 2.87 4.06 -10.74
C TYR A 55 3.77 4.72 -11.76
N ASP A 56 3.19 5.55 -12.62
CA ASP A 56 3.98 6.40 -13.50
C ASP A 56 4.40 7.66 -12.73
N ASP A 57 5.71 7.88 -12.62
CA ASP A 57 6.26 9.05 -11.95
C ASP A 57 5.94 10.30 -12.80
N PRO A 58 5.21 11.29 -12.26
CA PRO A 58 4.75 12.43 -13.05
C PRO A 58 5.88 13.41 -13.42
N GLU A 59 7.02 13.36 -12.74
CA GLU A 59 8.15 14.26 -12.99
C GLU A 59 9.04 13.74 -14.11
N SER A 60 9.37 12.45 -14.09
CA SER A 60 10.23 11.79 -15.06
C SER A 60 9.46 11.15 -16.22
N GLY A 61 8.19 10.81 -16.01
CA GLY A 61 7.39 9.98 -16.92
C GLY A 61 7.80 8.50 -16.92
N GLU A 62 8.68 8.08 -16.01
CA GLU A 62 9.12 6.69 -15.90
C GLU A 62 8.11 5.87 -15.09
N HIS A 63 7.85 4.64 -15.53
CA HIS A 63 7.03 3.70 -14.78
C HIS A 63 7.86 3.13 -13.62
N VAL A 64 7.43 3.38 -12.39
CA VAL A 64 7.98 2.74 -11.19
C VAL A 64 7.24 1.42 -10.97
N PRO A 65 7.90 0.27 -11.15
CA PRO A 65 7.24 -1.04 -11.11
C PRO A 65 6.73 -1.37 -9.70
N GLY A 66 5.56 -2.01 -9.64
CA GLY A 66 5.00 -2.54 -8.40
C GLY A 66 5.53 -3.93 -8.03
N TYR A 67 4.98 -4.46 -6.94
CA TYR A 67 5.21 -5.83 -6.52
C TYR A 67 4.82 -6.84 -7.60
N PHE A 68 3.64 -6.71 -8.22
CA PHE A 68 3.17 -7.67 -9.22
C PHE A 68 3.87 -7.54 -10.57
N ASP A 69 4.38 -6.36 -10.93
CA ASP A 69 5.25 -6.22 -12.12
C ASP A 69 6.56 -7.00 -11.95
N THR A 70 7.07 -7.06 -10.72
CA THR A 70 8.35 -7.71 -10.41
C THR A 70 8.20 -9.21 -10.11
N TYR A 71 7.11 -9.60 -9.44
CA TYR A 71 6.94 -10.94 -8.85
C TYR A 71 5.65 -11.67 -9.26
N GLY A 72 4.75 -11.02 -10.00
CA GLY A 72 3.46 -11.58 -10.41
C GLY A 72 3.47 -12.41 -11.69
N GLY A 73 4.67 -12.71 -12.23
CA GLY A 73 4.89 -13.47 -13.47
C GLY A 73 5.07 -14.97 -13.30
#